data_AF-A0AAY4AB90-F1
#
_entry.id   AF-A0AAY4AB90-F1
#
_cell.length_a   1.000
_cell.length_b   1.000
_cell.length_c   1.000
_cell.angle_alpha   90.00
_cell.angle_beta   90.00
_cell.angle_gamma   90.00
#
_symmetry.space_group_name_H-M   'P 1'
#
loop_
_entity.id
_entity.type
_entity.pdbx_description
1 polymer ?
#
loop_
_entity_poly.entity_id
_entity_poly.type
_entity_poly.pdbx_seq_one_letter_code
_entity_poly.pdbx_strand_id
1 'polypeptide(L)'
;MAFTFAAFCYMLALLLTAALIFFAIWHIIAFDELKTDYKNPIDQCNTLNPVSLIVMKCVFSFQLVLPEYLIHVFFCVMFLCAAEWLTLGLNMPLLAYHVWRYTSRPVMSGPGLYDPTTIMNADILAYCQKEGWCKLAFYLLSFFYYLYGMIYVLVSS
;
A
#
# COMPACT_ATOMS: atom_id res chain seq x y z
N MET A 1 -24.82 9.50 -21.30
CA MET A 1 -23.80 8.74 -22.07
C MET A 1 -23.33 7.62 -21.15
N ALA A 2 -23.59 6.36 -21.52
CA ALA A 2 -23.56 5.18 -20.64
C ALA A 2 -22.18 4.75 -20.08
N PHE A 3 -21.13 5.57 -20.27
CA PHE A 3 -19.81 5.35 -19.71
C PHE A 3 -19.29 6.68 -19.17
N THR A 4 -19.59 6.97 -17.91
CA THR A 4 -19.09 8.17 -17.24
C THR A 4 -17.62 7.97 -16.88
N PHE A 5 -16.85 9.07 -16.86
CA PHE A 5 -15.46 9.05 -16.41
C PHE A 5 -15.32 8.44 -15.00
N ALA A 6 -16.33 8.63 -14.14
CA ALA A 6 -16.41 8.01 -12.82
C ALA A 6 -16.45 6.47 -12.88
N ALA A 7 -17.27 5.87 -13.76
CA ALA A 7 -17.33 4.41 -13.90
C ALA A 7 -15.97 3.80 -14.32
N PHE A 8 -15.25 4.46 -15.23
CA PHE A 8 -13.89 4.06 -15.59
C PHE A 8 -12.93 4.13 -14.39
N CYS A 9 -13.00 5.21 -13.61
CA CYS A 9 -12.19 5.37 -12.40
C CYS A 9 -12.45 4.25 -11.38
N TYR A 10 -13.72 3.88 -11.15
CA TYR A 10 -14.09 2.78 -10.26
C TYR A 10 -13.67 1.39 -10.78
N MET A 11 -13.70 1.15 -12.09
CA MET A 11 -13.21 -0.11 -12.66
C MET A 11 -11.69 -0.25 -12.48
N LEU A 12 -10.95 0.82 -12.77
CA LEU A 12 -9.50 0.86 -12.58
C LEU A 12 -9.11 0.80 -11.09
N ALA A 13 -9.94 1.40 -10.22
CA ALA A 13 -9.85 1.28 -8.77
C ALA A 13 -9.82 -0.15 -8.28
N LEU A 14 -10.79 -0.93 -8.72
CA LEU A 14 -10.99 -2.30 -8.27
C LEU A 14 -9.79 -3.16 -8.64
N LEU A 15 -9.29 -3.01 -9.86
CA LEU A 15 -8.12 -3.73 -10.34
C LEU A 15 -6.86 -3.38 -9.53
N LEU A 16 -6.59 -2.08 -9.33
CA LEU A 16 -5.45 -1.63 -8.53
C LEU A 16 -5.58 -2.04 -7.05
N THR A 17 -6.78 -1.95 -6.47
CA THR A 17 -7.03 -2.34 -5.06
C THR A 17 -6.84 -3.84 -4.87
N ALA A 18 -7.23 -4.68 -5.82
CA ALA A 18 -6.96 -6.11 -5.78
C ALA A 18 -5.44 -6.41 -5.80
N ALA A 19 -4.67 -5.69 -6.62
CA ALA A 19 -3.22 -5.79 -6.62
C ALA A 19 -2.60 -5.32 -5.28
N LEU A 20 -3.10 -4.22 -4.70
CA LEU A 20 -2.67 -3.73 -3.38
C LEU A 20 -2.94 -4.72 -2.26
N ILE A 21 -4.10 -5.40 -2.27
CA ILE A 21 -4.41 -6.45 -1.28
C ILE A 21 -3.39 -7.59 -1.36
N PHE A 22 -3.01 -8.01 -2.57
CA PHE A 22 -1.98 -9.05 -2.73
C PHE A 22 -0.62 -8.61 -2.16
N PHE A 23 -0.20 -7.36 -2.43
CA PHE A 23 1.04 -6.82 -1.86
C PHE A 23 0.97 -6.70 -0.32
N ALA A 24 -0.17 -6.28 0.24
CA ALA A 24 -0.35 -6.18 1.68
C ALA A 24 -0.23 -7.56 2.37
N ILE A 25 -0.82 -8.60 1.78
CA ILE A 25 -0.72 -9.98 2.30
C ILE A 25 0.74 -10.46 2.25
N TRP A 26 1.43 -10.26 1.12
CA TRP A 26 2.83 -10.65 1.00
C TRP A 26 3.71 -9.95 2.05
N HIS A 27 3.46 -8.66 2.32
CA HIS A 27 4.16 -7.90 3.35
C HIS A 27 3.91 -8.50 4.74
N ILE A 28 2.65 -8.82 5.10
CA ILE A 28 2.33 -9.46 6.40
C ILE A 28 3.07 -10.80 6.55
N ILE A 29 3.10 -11.64 5.52
CA ILE A 29 3.81 -12.93 5.54
C ILE A 29 5.31 -12.72 5.74
N ALA A 30 5.93 -11.75 5.04
CA ALA A 30 7.34 -11.46 5.21
C ALA A 30 7.70 -11.06 6.66
N PHE A 31 6.86 -10.26 7.33
CA PHE A 31 7.04 -9.91 8.74
C PHE A 31 6.80 -11.10 9.68
N ASP A 32 5.92 -12.03 9.33
CA ASP A 32 5.68 -13.25 10.10
C ASP A 32 6.84 -14.25 9.99
N GLU A 33 7.47 -14.37 8.80
CA GLU A 33 8.72 -15.12 8.61
C GLU A 33 9.89 -14.54 9.42
N LEU A 34 9.96 -13.21 9.53
CA LEU A 34 10.92 -12.51 10.39
C LEU A 34 10.70 -12.82 11.87
N LYS A 35 9.44 -12.88 12.32
CA LYS A 35 9.08 -13.16 13.71
C LYS A 35 9.38 -14.60 14.12
N THR A 36 9.27 -15.53 13.19
CA THR A 36 9.53 -16.96 13.41
C THR A 36 11.01 -17.33 13.23
N ASP A 37 11.90 -16.33 13.08
CA ASP A 37 13.35 -16.48 12.92
C ASP A 37 13.77 -17.40 11.75
N TYR A 38 12.90 -17.57 10.76
CA TYR A 38 13.12 -18.51 9.65
C TYR A 38 14.15 -17.99 8.63
N LYS A 39 14.49 -16.69 8.68
CA LYS A 39 15.46 -16.02 7.82
C LYS A 39 16.28 -14.99 8.59
N ASN A 40 17.52 -14.77 8.15
CA ASN A 40 18.34 -13.70 8.69
C ASN A 40 17.70 -12.32 8.44
N PRO A 41 17.66 -11.44 9.45
CA PRO A 41 17.10 -10.08 9.38
C PRO A 41 17.83 -9.18 8.37
N ILE A 42 19.14 -9.42 8.18
CA ILE A 42 19.99 -8.66 7.24
C ILE A 42 19.63 -9.01 5.80
N ASP A 43 19.39 -10.29 5.50
CA ASP A 43 19.01 -10.75 4.16
C ASP A 43 17.59 -10.34 3.80
N GLN A 44 16.67 -10.31 4.78
CA GLN A 44 15.34 -9.75 4.60
C GLN A 44 15.38 -8.23 4.38
N CYS A 45 16.12 -7.47 5.20
CA CYS A 45 16.27 -6.03 5.01
C CYS A 45 16.96 -5.65 3.69
N ASN A 46 17.93 -6.45 3.22
CA ASN A 46 18.54 -6.29 1.90
C ASN A 46 17.60 -6.69 0.75
N THR A 47 16.71 -7.66 0.97
CA THR A 47 15.62 -7.98 0.03
C THR A 47 14.52 -6.90 0.01
N LEU A 48 14.29 -6.23 1.15
CA LEU A 48 13.36 -5.11 1.31
C LEU A 48 13.96 -3.77 0.80
N ASN A 49 15.29 -3.62 0.74
CA ASN A 49 16.03 -2.48 0.16
C ASN A 49 17.08 -2.90 -0.90
N PRO A 50 16.70 -3.29 -2.13
CA PRO A 50 17.65 -3.41 -3.23
C PRO A 50 17.81 -2.06 -3.94
N VAL A 51 18.53 -1.09 -3.33
CA VAL A 51 18.92 0.17 -4.01
C VAL A 51 20.23 0.00 -4.81
N SER A 52 20.76 -1.22 -4.96
CA SER A 52 21.99 -1.43 -5.72
C SER A 52 21.97 -2.75 -6.50
N LEU A 53 21.29 -2.76 -7.65
CA LEU A 53 21.77 -3.38 -8.90
C LEU A 53 20.69 -3.29 -10.00
N ILE A 54 20.85 -2.26 -10.83
CA ILE A 54 20.87 -2.34 -12.31
C ILE A 54 20.08 -3.52 -12.90
N VAL A 55 18.89 -3.19 -13.44
CA VAL A 55 18.29 -3.75 -14.67
C VAL A 55 17.91 -5.24 -14.67
N MET A 56 16.65 -5.51 -15.03
CA MET A 56 16.13 -6.82 -15.48
C MET A 56 15.57 -7.78 -14.43
N LYS A 57 14.74 -7.27 -13.51
CA LYS A 57 13.64 -8.04 -12.92
C LYS A 57 12.35 -7.20 -12.93
N CYS A 58 12.06 -6.64 -14.11
CA CYS A 58 10.87 -5.86 -14.38
C CYS A 58 9.61 -6.71 -14.07
N VAL A 59 8.68 -6.10 -13.34
CA VAL A 59 7.34 -6.58 -12.97
C VAL A 59 7.17 -7.28 -11.61
N PHE A 60 8.15 -7.99 -11.02
CA PHE A 60 7.85 -8.83 -9.82
C PHE A 60 8.72 -8.63 -8.55
N SER A 61 9.66 -7.68 -8.50
CA SER A 61 10.47 -7.45 -7.26
C SER A 61 10.79 -5.99 -6.95
N PHE A 62 10.06 -5.04 -7.53
CA PHE A 62 10.33 -3.63 -7.29
C PHE A 62 9.62 -3.13 -6.03
N GLN A 63 10.39 -3.08 -4.95
CA GLN A 63 10.29 -2.05 -3.91
C GLN A 63 9.04 -2.07 -3.01
N LEU A 64 8.69 -3.19 -2.38
CA LEU A 64 7.46 -3.45 -1.58
C LEU A 64 6.96 -2.45 -0.52
N VAL A 65 7.61 -1.30 -0.30
CA VAL A 65 7.05 -0.22 0.52
C VAL A 65 6.72 1.04 -0.27
N LEU A 66 7.29 1.31 -1.46
CA LEU A 66 7.01 2.53 -2.24
C LEU A 66 5.82 2.47 -3.24
N PRO A 67 5.53 1.34 -3.92
CA PRO A 67 4.47 1.29 -4.92
C PRO A 67 3.10 1.38 -4.28
N GLU A 68 2.91 0.93 -3.03
CA GLU A 68 1.65 1.10 -2.30
C GLU A 68 1.28 2.59 -2.17
N TYR A 69 2.23 3.42 -1.72
CA TYR A 69 2.03 4.86 -1.58
C TYR A 69 1.81 5.52 -2.94
N LEU A 70 2.58 5.12 -3.95
CA LEU A 70 2.48 5.69 -5.29
C LEU A 70 1.14 5.37 -5.96
N ILE A 71 0.68 4.12 -5.87
CA ILE A 71 -0.62 3.69 -6.39
C ILE A 71 -1.74 4.35 -5.61
N HIS A 72 -1.62 4.48 -4.29
CA HIS A 72 -2.66 5.10 -3.46
C HIS A 72 -2.79 6.61 -3.69
N VAL A 73 -1.67 7.33 -3.86
CA VAL A 73 -1.66 8.74 -4.26
C VAL A 73 -2.20 8.92 -5.67
N PHE A 74 -1.77 8.09 -6.62
CA PHE A 74 -2.29 8.09 -7.99
C PHE A 74 -3.82 7.94 -8.02
N PHE A 75 -4.32 7.01 -7.21
CA PHE A 75 -5.74 6.72 -7.13
C PHE A 75 -6.55 7.85 -6.47
N CYS A 76 -6.00 8.49 -5.43
CA CYS A 76 -6.61 9.68 -4.82
C CYS A 76 -6.66 10.88 -5.79
N VAL A 77 -5.61 11.10 -6.60
CA VAL A 77 -5.61 12.14 -7.63
C VAL A 77 -6.65 11.84 -8.71
N MET A 78 -6.78 10.58 -9.12
CA MET A 78 -7.79 10.18 -10.10
C MET A 78 -9.22 10.41 -9.59
N PHE A 79 -9.51 10.13 -8.31
CA PHE A 79 -10.81 10.43 -7.71
C PHE A 79 -11.07 11.92 -7.48
N LEU A 80 -10.02 12.71 -7.23
CA LEU A 80 -10.12 14.17 -7.22
C LEU A 80 -10.60 14.69 -8.58
N CYS A 81 -10.04 14.16 -9.68
CA CYS A 81 -10.45 14.50 -11.05
C CYS A 81 -11.88 14.04 -11.37
N ALA A 82 -12.36 12.96 -10.75
CA ALA A 82 -13.73 12.46 -10.91
C ALA A 82 -14.76 13.20 -10.03
N ALA A 83 -14.32 14.15 -9.19
CA ALA A 83 -15.15 14.91 -8.23
C ALA A 83 -15.95 14.03 -7.24
N GLU A 84 -15.43 12.84 -6.92
CA GLU A 84 -16.03 11.89 -5.99
C GLU A 84 -15.57 12.18 -4.55
N TRP A 85 -16.15 13.20 -3.93
CA TRP A 85 -15.70 13.72 -2.63
C TRP A 85 -15.82 12.70 -1.47
N LEU A 86 -16.83 11.82 -1.51
CA LEU A 86 -17.05 10.83 -0.46
C LEU A 86 -15.96 9.77 -0.45
N THR A 87 -15.58 9.28 -1.64
CA THR A 87 -14.53 8.25 -1.80
C THR A 87 -13.16 8.81 -1.45
N LEU A 88 -12.90 10.06 -1.81
CA LEU A 88 -11.67 10.76 -1.46
C LEU A 88 -11.60 11.02 0.05
N GLY A 89 -12.73 11.40 0.68
CA GLY A 89 -12.83 11.58 2.13
C GLY A 89 -12.54 10.29 2.91
N LEU A 90 -12.96 9.13 2.42
CA LEU A 90 -12.67 7.84 3.05
C LEU A 90 -11.18 7.44 2.92
N ASN A 91 -10.51 7.81 1.82
CA ASN A 91 -9.08 7.53 1.61
C ASN A 91 -8.12 8.54 2.24
N MET A 92 -8.59 9.76 2.52
CA MET A 92 -7.83 10.85 3.15
C MET A 92 -7.14 10.44 4.46
N PRO A 93 -7.77 9.73 5.42
CA PRO A 93 -7.12 9.27 6.64
C PRO A 93 -5.92 8.35 6.36
N LEU A 94 -6.04 7.44 5.40
CA LEU A 94 -4.95 6.54 5.02
C LEU A 94 -3.81 7.32 4.35
N LEU A 95 -4.15 8.27 3.47
CA LEU A 95 -3.16 9.12 2.79
C LEU A 95 -2.43 10.04 3.79
N ALA A 96 -3.14 10.62 4.76
CA ALA A 96 -2.55 11.42 5.82
C ALA A 96 -1.63 10.57 6.71
N TYR A 97 -2.02 9.34 7.04
CA TYR A 97 -1.17 8.40 7.78
C TYR A 97 0.12 8.09 7.00
N HIS A 98 0.01 7.87 5.70
CA HIS A 98 1.15 7.63 4.82
C HIS A 98 2.11 8.83 4.75
N VAL A 99 1.59 10.06 4.64
CA VAL A 99 2.40 11.29 4.65
C VAL A 99 3.06 11.50 6.02
N TRP A 100 2.30 11.37 7.11
CA TRP A 100 2.83 11.49 8.47
C TRP A 100 3.95 10.46 8.71
N ARG A 101 3.76 9.22 8.28
CA ARG A 101 4.77 8.15 8.36
C ARG A 101 6.04 8.50 7.59
N TYR A 102 5.93 9.17 6.45
CA TYR A 102 7.08 9.61 5.64
C TYR A 102 7.80 10.82 6.26
N THR A 103 7.08 11.75 6.89
CA THR A 103 7.66 12.93 7.53
C THR A 103 8.23 12.64 8.93
N SER A 104 7.65 11.72 9.69
CA SER A 104 8.09 11.33 11.04
C SER A 104 9.27 10.35 11.05
N ARG A 105 10.00 10.24 9.94
CA ARG A 105 11.17 9.38 9.81
C ARG A 105 12.39 10.08 10.43
N PRO A 106 13.13 9.46 11.38
CA PRO A 106 14.44 9.96 11.77
C PRO A 106 15.39 9.87 10.57
N VAL A 107 16.21 10.90 10.37
CA VAL A 107 17.16 10.98 9.26
C VAL A 107 18.19 9.85 9.39
N MET A 108 18.08 8.83 8.54
CA MET A 108 19.04 7.72 8.48
C MET A 108 20.21 8.07 7.58
N SER A 109 21.39 7.57 7.92
CA SER A 109 22.65 7.78 7.17
C SER A 109 22.71 7.00 5.85
N GLY A 110 21.75 6.12 5.57
CA GLY A 110 21.67 5.31 4.35
C GLY A 110 20.27 5.29 3.74
N PRO A 111 20.14 4.97 2.43
CA PRO A 111 18.85 4.86 1.77
C PRO A 111 18.10 3.60 2.24
N GLY A 112 17.00 3.79 2.97
CA GLY A 112 16.12 2.69 3.36
C GLY A 112 14.98 3.10 4.32
N LEU A 113 13.79 2.50 4.14
CA LEU A 113 12.64 2.74 5.03
C LEU A 113 12.69 1.87 6.33
N TYR A 114 13.69 1.02 6.48
CA TYR A 114 13.70 0.00 7.51
C TYR A 114 15.16 -0.26 7.88
N ASP A 115 15.54 0.06 9.12
CA ASP A 115 16.88 -0.22 9.64
C ASP A 115 16.87 -1.60 10.30
N PRO A 116 17.74 -2.53 9.85
CA PRO A 116 17.80 -3.91 10.34
C PRO A 116 18.00 -4.02 11.86
N THR A 117 18.62 -3.02 12.49
CA THR A 117 18.85 -3.04 13.95
C THR A 117 17.60 -2.67 14.75
N THR A 118 16.70 -1.87 14.19
CA THR A 118 15.48 -1.41 14.87
C THR A 118 14.31 -2.37 14.72
N ILE A 119 14.24 -3.13 13.63
CA ILE A 119 13.12 -4.04 13.32
C ILE A 119 13.18 -5.33 14.14
N MET A 120 14.37 -5.71 14.63
CA MET A 120 14.50 -6.88 15.50
C MET A 120 13.97 -6.65 16.92
N ASN A 121 13.64 -5.42 17.30
CA ASN A 121 12.98 -5.19 18.58
C ASN A 121 11.54 -5.74 18.51
N ALA A 122 11.20 -6.67 19.41
CA ALA A 122 9.91 -7.37 19.44
C ALA A 122 8.72 -6.41 19.51
N ASP A 123 8.87 -5.28 20.21
CA ASP A 123 7.83 -4.25 20.34
C ASP A 123 7.56 -3.53 19.02
N ILE A 124 8.63 -3.23 18.26
CA ILE A 124 8.56 -2.55 16.96
C ILE A 124 7.98 -3.51 15.91
N LEU A 125 8.40 -4.78 15.93
CA LEU A 125 7.88 -5.81 15.05
C LEU A 125 6.38 -6.03 15.26
N ALA A 126 5.93 -6.12 16.52
CA ALA A 126 4.51 -6.26 16.85
C ALA A 126 3.68 -5.05 16.41
N TYR A 127 4.25 -3.84 16.50
CA TYR A 127 3.62 -2.63 15.98
C TYR A 127 3.51 -2.63 14.45
N CYS A 128 4.58 -2.96 13.73
CA CYS A 128 4.58 -3.08 12.27
C CYS A 128 3.61 -4.16 11.75
N GLN A 129 3.51 -5.29 12.47
CA GLN A 129 2.56 -6.34 12.12
C GLN A 129 1.12 -5.83 12.26
N LYS A 130 0.76 -5.20 13.40
CA LYS A 130 -0.56 -4.60 13.62
C LYS A 130 -0.91 -3.54 12.57
N GLU A 131 0.05 -2.72 12.16
CA GLU A 131 -0.12 -1.75 11.08
C GLU A 131 -0.45 -2.44 9.75
N GLY A 132 0.27 -3.50 9.37
CA GLY A 132 -0.01 -4.29 8.17
C GLY A 132 -1.42 -4.88 8.16
N TRP A 133 -1.85 -5.47 9.29
CA TRP A 133 -3.22 -5.99 9.45
C TRP A 133 -4.29 -4.90 9.36
N CYS A 134 -4.04 -3.72 9.93
CA CYS A 134 -4.96 -2.59 9.84
C CYS A 134 -5.09 -2.08 8.39
N LYS A 135 -3.98 -1.96 7.66
CA LYS A 135 -3.99 -1.59 6.23
C LYS A 135 -4.73 -2.61 5.37
N LEU A 136 -4.51 -3.91 5.61
CA LEU A 136 -5.25 -4.97 4.92
C LEU A 136 -6.76 -4.84 5.13
N ALA A 137 -7.20 -4.63 6.38
CA ALA A 137 -8.61 -4.45 6.69
C ALA A 137 -9.20 -3.22 5.97
N PHE A 138 -8.45 -2.11 5.92
CA PHE A 138 -8.86 -0.91 5.21
C PHE A 138 -8.98 -1.13 3.69
N TYR A 139 -8.02 -1.80 3.06
CA TYR A 139 -8.08 -2.11 1.62
C TYR A 139 -9.23 -3.05 1.27
N LEU A 140 -9.52 -4.01 2.14
CA LEU A 140 -10.64 -4.93 1.97
C LEU A 140 -11.99 -4.21 2.09
N LEU A 141 -12.16 -3.31 3.06
CA LEU A 141 -13.36 -2.48 3.17
C LEU A 141 -13.52 -1.55 1.96
N SER A 142 -12.42 -0.92 1.53
CA SER A 142 -12.40 -0.03 0.37
C SER A 142 -12.75 -0.79 -0.93
N PHE A 143 -12.34 -2.05 -1.06
CA PHE A 143 -12.68 -2.90 -2.21
C PHE A 143 -14.20 -3.10 -2.36
N PHE A 144 -14.89 -3.46 -1.28
CA PHE A 144 -16.36 -3.57 -1.31
C PHE A 144 -17.04 -2.24 -1.60
N TYR A 145 -16.49 -1.15 -1.07
CA TYR A 145 -17.01 0.18 -1.32
C TYR A 145 -16.86 0.61 -2.79
N TYR A 146 -15.71 0.34 -3.43
CA TYR A 146 -15.54 0.62 -4.87
C TYR A 146 -16.43 -0.23 -5.75
N LEU A 147 -16.72 -1.48 -5.34
CA LEU A 147 -17.68 -2.35 -6.03
C LEU A 147 -19.08 -1.73 -5.97
N TYR A 148 -19.51 -1.29 -4.79
CA TYR A 148 -20.78 -0.58 -4.61
C TYR A 148 -20.84 0.71 -5.45
N GLY A 149 -19.80 1.55 -5.39
CA GLY A 149 -19.72 2.79 -6.16
C GLY A 149 -19.80 2.56 -7.68
N MET A 150 -19.11 1.54 -8.18
CA MET A 150 -19.18 1.13 -9.59
C MET A 150 -20.61 0.76 -10.00
N ILE A 151 -21.28 -0.11 -9.24
CA ILE A 151 -22.66 -0.54 -9.56
C ILE A 151 -23.62 0.66 -9.51
N TYR A 152 -23.51 1.48 -8.47
CA TYR A 152 -24.38 2.65 -8.31
C TYR A 152 -24.26 3.62 -9.49
N VAL A 153 -23.03 3.95 -9.90
CA VAL A 153 -22.79 4.83 -11.05
C VAL A 153 -23.30 4.21 -12.34
N LEU A 154 -23.08 2.90 -12.57
CA LEU A 154 -23.56 2.22 -13.79
C LEU A 154 -25.09 2.11 -13.89
N VAL A 155 -25.78 1.96 -12.76
CA VAL A 155 -27.25 1.86 -12.73
C VAL A 155 -27.92 3.23 -12.82
N SER A 156 -27.27 4.28 -12.33
CA SER A 156 -27.81 5.65 -12.31
C SER A 156 -27.41 6.50 -13.52
N SER A 157 -26.49 6.03 -14.38
CA SER A 157 -25.95 6.73 -15.56
C SER A 157 -26.72 6.56 -16.86
#